data_AF-A0A7T0G0A5-F1
#
_entry.id   AF-A0A7T0G0A5-F1
#
_cell.length_a   1.000
_cell.length_b   1.000
_cell.length_c   1.000
_cell.angle_alpha   90.00
_cell.angle_beta   90.00
_cell.angle_gamma   90.00
#
_symmetry.space_group_name_H-M   'P 1'
#
loop_
_entity.id
_entity.type
_entity.pdbx_description
1 polymer ?
#
loop_
_entity_poly.entity_id
_entity_poly.type
_entity_poly.pdbx_seq_one_letter_code
_entity_poly.pdbx_strand_id
1 'polypeptide(L)'
;MTSQSRLIDHFKKVCICRSITGGTIMKAMREGALSFEALRRQIRVGTGQCGAKRCREKIEAKVKDYKAELKTEATSIEPPPPSA
;
A
#
# COMPACT_ATOMS: atom_id res chain seq x y z
N MET A 1 -11.96 -3.47 23.29
CA MET A 1 -12.44 -4.00 21.99
C MET A 1 -11.24 -4.40 21.16
N THR A 2 -11.21 -5.67 20.78
CA THR A 2 -10.02 -6.52 20.62
C THR A 2 -9.22 -6.25 19.34
N SER A 3 -7.90 -6.23 19.49
CA SER A 3 -6.85 -5.98 18.50
C SER A 3 -6.79 -6.93 17.28
N GLN A 4 -7.82 -7.75 17.05
CA GLN A 4 -7.85 -8.79 16.01
C GLN A 4 -8.14 -8.23 14.59
N SER A 5 -8.90 -7.14 14.48
CA SER A 5 -9.37 -6.63 13.18
C SER A 5 -8.25 -6.09 12.28
N ARG A 6 -7.19 -5.51 12.87
CA ARG A 6 -6.05 -4.98 12.10
C ARG A 6 -5.25 -6.08 11.40
N LEU A 7 -5.07 -7.23 12.05
CA LEU A 7 -4.34 -8.36 11.46
C LEU A 7 -5.03 -8.87 10.20
N ILE A 8 -6.37 -8.90 10.18
CA ILE A 8 -7.17 -9.43 9.06
C ILE A 8 -6.98 -8.57 7.79
N ASP A 9 -6.85 -7.25 7.92
CA ASP A 9 -6.69 -6.36 6.76
C ASP A 9 -5.33 -6.57 6.05
N HIS A 10 -4.29 -6.96 6.77
CA HIS A 10 -3.00 -7.32 6.18
C HIS A 10 -3.09 -8.55 5.28
N PHE A 11 -3.93 -9.53 5.62
CA PHE A 11 -4.15 -10.74 4.81
C PHE A 11 -5.13 -10.52 3.66
N LYS A 12 -5.93 -9.45 3.70
CA LYS A 12 -6.93 -9.17 2.66
C LYS A 12 -6.24 -8.97 1.30
N LYS A 13 -6.61 -9.82 0.33
CA LYS A 13 -6.08 -9.73 -1.03
C LYS A 13 -6.66 -8.50 -1.72
N VAL A 14 -5.78 -7.58 -2.11
CA VAL A 14 -6.15 -6.36 -2.86
C VAL A 14 -6.07 -6.64 -4.36
N CYS A 15 -5.04 -7.36 -4.83
CA CYS A 15 -4.97 -7.83 -6.20
C CYS A 15 -5.09 -9.36 -6.24
N ILE A 16 -6.26 -9.84 -6.65
CA ILE A 16 -6.53 -11.28 -6.77
C ILE A 16 -5.66 -11.90 -7.86
N CYS A 17 -5.51 -11.22 -9.00
CA CYS A 17 -4.74 -11.70 -10.16
C CYS A 17 -3.27 -11.98 -9.84
N ARG A 18 -2.69 -11.26 -8.87
CA ARG A 18 -1.27 -11.37 -8.48
C ARG A 18 -1.09 -11.86 -7.05
N SER A 19 -2.19 -12.27 -6.39
CA SER A 19 -2.24 -12.64 -4.98
C SER A 19 -1.57 -11.64 -4.03
N ILE A 20 -1.63 -10.34 -4.36
CA ILE A 20 -1.06 -9.27 -3.55
C ILE A 20 -2.01 -8.95 -2.40
N THR A 21 -1.48 -8.97 -1.18
CA THR A 21 -2.21 -8.67 0.06
C THR A 21 -2.03 -7.22 0.51
N GLY A 22 -2.90 -6.75 1.39
CA GLY A 22 -2.81 -5.43 2.01
C GLY A 22 -1.48 -5.21 2.73
N GLY A 23 -0.94 -6.24 3.38
CA GLY A 23 0.37 -6.18 4.04
C GLY A 23 1.51 -5.90 3.07
N THR A 24 1.46 -6.46 1.86
CA THR A 24 2.46 -6.19 0.82
C THR A 24 2.39 -4.74 0.34
N ILE A 25 1.17 -4.20 0.19
CA ILE A 25 0.96 -2.81 -0.21
C ILE A 25 1.44 -1.85 0.89
N MET A 26 1.12 -2.11 2.16
CA MET A 26 1.61 -1.28 3.27
C MET A 26 3.13 -1.34 3.40
N LYS A 27 3.75 -2.52 3.21
CA LYS A 27 5.21 -2.62 3.16
C LYS A 27 5.76 -1.69 2.08
N ALA A 28 5.20 -1.76 0.87
CA ALA A 28 5.67 -0.94 -0.23
C ALA A 28 5.46 0.57 0.00
N MET A 29 4.32 0.96 0.59
CA MET A 29 4.07 2.35 0.99
C MET A 29 5.10 2.87 2.01
N ARG A 30 5.49 2.04 3.00
CA ARG A 30 6.55 2.38 3.96
C ARG A 30 7.94 2.50 3.33
N GLU A 31 8.19 1.74 2.27
CA GLU A 31 9.40 1.88 1.45
C GLU A 31 9.38 3.12 0.53
N GLY A 32 8.29 3.89 0.53
CA GLY A 32 8.15 5.13 -0.24
C GLY A 32 7.23 5.03 -1.46
N ALA A 33 6.57 3.89 -1.70
CA ALA A 33 5.64 3.72 -2.81
C ALA A 33 4.27 4.37 -2.52
N LEU A 34 4.22 5.69 -2.58
CA LEU A 34 3.04 6.52 -2.30
C LEU A 34 2.18 6.79 -3.54
N SER A 35 2.17 5.91 -4.54
CA SER A 35 1.37 6.08 -5.76
C SER A 35 1.08 4.74 -6.40
N PHE A 36 -0.02 4.65 -7.15
CA PHE A 36 -0.35 3.44 -7.91
C PHE A 36 0.80 3.03 -8.84
N GLU A 37 1.44 3.98 -9.52
CA GLU A 37 2.56 3.69 -10.41
C GLU A 37 3.80 3.19 -9.65
N ALA A 38 4.11 3.78 -8.49
CA ALA A 38 5.22 3.34 -7.64
C ALA A 38 4.98 1.91 -7.13
N LEU A 39 3.78 1.62 -6.63
CA LEU A 39 3.38 0.27 -6.24
C LEU A 39 3.42 -0.70 -7.42
N ARG A 40 3.01 -0.25 -8.62
CA ARG A 40 3.08 -1.06 -9.83
C ARG A 40 4.53 -1.38 -10.21
N ARG A 41 5.48 -0.46 -10.05
CA ARG A 41 6.90 -0.72 -10.31
C ARG A 41 7.51 -1.65 -9.25
N GLN A 42 7.16 -1.44 -7.97
CA GLN A 42 7.77 -2.16 -6.86
C GLN A 42 7.19 -3.57 -6.64
N ILE A 43 5.86 -3.70 -6.59
CA ILE A 43 5.18 -4.96 -6.28
C ILE A 43 4.42 -5.54 -7.48
N ARG A 44 4.57 -4.96 -8.68
CA ARG A 44 3.91 -5.39 -9.93
C ARG A 44 2.40 -5.53 -9.80
N VAL A 45 1.79 -4.66 -9.00
CA VAL A 45 0.34 -4.67 -8.83
C VAL A 45 -0.36 -4.06 -10.04
N GLY A 46 -1.48 -4.64 -10.45
CA GLY A 46 -2.23 -4.16 -11.62
C GLY A 46 -1.65 -4.54 -12.99
N THR A 47 -0.54 -5.27 -13.06
CA THR A 47 0.02 -5.81 -14.32
C THR A 47 -0.52 -7.19 -14.69
N GLY A 48 -1.48 -7.72 -13.93
CA GLY A 48 -2.10 -9.01 -14.24
C GLY A 48 -3.09 -8.91 -15.40
N GLN A 49 -3.68 -10.04 -15.78
CA GLN A 49 -4.66 -10.13 -16.87
C GLN A 49 -5.88 -9.20 -16.71
N CYS A 50 -6.21 -8.85 -15.47
CA CYS A 50 -7.27 -7.89 -15.16
C CYS A 50 -6.89 -6.42 -15.44
N GLY A 51 -5.64 -6.10 -15.77
CA GLY A 51 -5.20 -4.76 -16.18
C GLY A 51 -5.50 -3.67 -15.15
N ALA A 52 -5.36 -3.99 -13.87
CA ALA A 52 -5.69 -3.13 -12.74
C ALA A 52 -7.18 -2.75 -12.57
N LYS A 53 -8.10 -3.22 -13.41
CA LYS A 53 -9.53 -2.85 -13.36
C LYS A 53 -10.20 -3.04 -11.99
N ARG A 54 -9.77 -4.03 -11.20
CA ARG A 54 -10.37 -4.35 -9.88
C ARG A 54 -9.57 -3.86 -8.67
N CYS A 55 -8.26 -3.67 -8.82
CA CYS A 55 -7.38 -3.31 -7.72
C CYS A 55 -6.96 -1.84 -7.75
N ARG A 56 -7.10 -1.15 -8.90
CA ARG A 56 -6.70 0.23 -9.09
C ARG A 56 -7.40 1.17 -8.10
N GLU A 57 -8.74 1.18 -8.10
CA GLU A 57 -9.52 2.03 -7.21
C GLU A 57 -9.21 1.76 -5.72
N LYS A 58 -9.08 0.49 -5.34
CA LYS A 58 -8.72 0.09 -3.96
C LYS A 58 -7.34 0.59 -3.55
N ILE A 59 -6.36 0.51 -4.46
CA ILE A 59 -5.00 0.95 -4.19
C ILE A 59 -4.94 2.46 -4.12
N GLU A 60 -5.56 3.17 -5.07
CA GLU A 60 -5.60 4.63 -5.07
C GLU A 60 -6.28 5.17 -3.81
N ALA A 61 -7.39 4.55 -3.38
CA ALA A 61 -8.03 4.86 -2.10
C ALA A 61 -7.08 4.66 -0.91
N LYS A 62 -6.42 3.49 -0.79
CA LYS A 62 -5.47 3.23 0.30
C LYS A 62 -4.27 4.18 0.29
N VAL A 63 -3.72 4.51 -0.89
CA VAL A 63 -2.62 5.47 -1.03
C VAL A 63 -3.07 6.86 -0.61
N LYS A 64 -4.28 7.27 -0.98
CA LYS A 64 -4.82 8.58 -0.63
C LYS A 64 -5.01 8.71 0.88
N ASP A 65 -5.58 7.69 1.51
CA ASP A 65 -5.78 7.60 2.96
C ASP A 65 -4.42 7.65 3.68
N TYR A 66 -3.47 6.81 3.27
CA TYR A 66 -2.12 6.78 3.83
C TYR A 66 -1.36 8.11 3.65
N LYS A 67 -1.51 8.79 2.51
CA LYS A 67 -0.95 10.13 2.31
C LYS A 67 -1.59 11.18 3.24
N ALA A 68 -2.88 11.07 3.50
CA ALA A 68 -3.56 11.96 4.43
C ALA A 68 -3.04 11.75 5.86
N GLU A 69 -2.82 10.49 6.27
CA GLU A 69 -2.17 10.16 7.53
C GLU A 69 -0.74 10.71 7.59
N LEU A 70 0.09 10.46 6.57
CA LEU A 70 1.47 10.97 6.49
C LEU A 70 1.56 12.49 6.52
N LYS A 71 0.63 13.22 5.89
CA LYS A 71 0.62 14.68 5.89
C LYS A 71 0.37 15.26 7.29
N THR A 72 -0.24 14.46 8.17
CA THR A 72 -0.47 14.82 9.58
C THR A 72 0.79 14.55 10.42
N GLU A 73 1.63 13.59 10.02
CA GLU A 73 2.87 13.20 10.71
C GLU A 73 4.11 13.95 10.21
N ALA A 74 4.08 14.52 9.00
CA ALA A 74 5.16 15.33 8.43
C ALA A 74 5.41 16.69 9.14
N THR A 75 4.69 16.98 10.23
CA THR A 75 5.03 18.09 11.15
C THR A 75 6.09 17.70 12.18
N SER A 76 6.44 16.42 12.37
CA SER A 76 7.60 16.03 13.17
C SER A 76 7.97 14.55 12.97
N ILE A 77 8.92 14.24 12.08
CA ILE A 77 10.07 13.31 12.26
C ILE A 77 10.73 12.95 10.91
N GLU A 78 12.07 12.95 10.95
CA GLU A 78 13.03 12.83 9.86
C GLU A 78 12.92 11.55 8.99
N PRO A 79 13.41 11.60 7.74
CA PRO A 79 13.31 10.50 6.76
C PRO A 79 14.00 9.21 7.25
N PRO A 80 13.47 8.02 6.92
CA PRO A 80 14.13 6.75 7.24
C PRO A 80 15.50 6.66 6.56
N PRO A 81 16.50 6.09 7.25
CA PRO A 81 17.91 6.19 6.89
C PRO A 81 18.24 5.52 5.55
N PRO A 82 19.17 6.08 4.75
CA PRO A 82 19.79 5.32 3.67
C PRO A 82 20.50 4.13 4.31
N SER A 83 20.09 2.92 3.93
CA SER A 83 20.77 1.71 4.37
C SER A 83 22.13 1.62 3.65
N ALA A 84 23.17 1.99 4.39
CA ALA A 84 24.61 1.68 4.27
C ALA A 84 25.32 1.93 2.93
#